data_AF-A0A432QCF2-F1
#
_entry.id   AF-A0A432QCF2-F1
#
_cell.length_a   1.000
_cell.length_b   1.000
_cell.length_c   1.000
_cell.angle_alpha   90.00
_cell.angle_beta   90.00
_cell.angle_gamma   90.00
#
_symmetry.space_group_name_H-M   'P 1'
#
loop_
_entity.id
_entity.type
_entity.pdbx_description
1 polymer ?
#
loop_
_entity_poly.entity_id
_entity_poly.type
_entity_poly.pdbx_seq_one_letter_code
_entity_poly.pdbx_strand_id
1 'polypeptide(L)'
;MKYSFYRLVLLAAVIWTGFLPTSAWAIQSHAAPEGLYIHQIGHVLFALAMFGFAWRIRHSRLRSERSWLFMAVGAGLLGVWNGWAFLGHYFCMETPWLMTQFAAHPGLHLLRSLTEMDHLLCVPALLCIYLGLKKMTVETKEAGSQKAD
;
A
#
# COMPACT_ATOMS: atom_id res chain seq x y z
N MET A 1 -9.47 34.67 -1.11
CA MET A 1 -10.64 33.79 -1.29
C MET A 1 -10.65 33.02 -2.62
N LYS A 2 -10.43 33.62 -3.79
CA LYS A 2 -10.49 32.92 -5.09
C LYS A 2 -9.58 31.69 -5.21
N TYR A 3 -8.35 31.76 -4.71
CA TYR A 3 -7.41 30.61 -4.71
C TYR A 3 -7.85 29.41 -3.85
N SER A 4 -8.74 29.61 -2.87
CA SER A 4 -9.27 28.53 -2.03
C SER A 4 -10.40 27.79 -2.74
N PHE A 5 -11.22 28.49 -3.52
CA PHE A 5 -12.30 27.90 -4.31
C PHE A 5 -11.77 26.97 -5.41
N TYR A 6 -10.78 27.41 -6.20
CA TYR A 6 -10.18 26.54 -7.24
C TYR A 6 -9.50 25.30 -6.65
N ARG A 7 -8.88 25.40 -5.48
CA ARG A 7 -8.30 24.24 -4.77
C ARG A 7 -9.37 23.26 -4.30
N LEU A 8 -10.49 23.76 -3.78
CA LEU A 8 -11.63 22.93 -3.39
C LEU A 8 -12.28 22.25 -4.60
N VAL A 9 -12.46 22.96 -5.71
CA VAL A 9 -12.97 22.40 -6.96
C VAL A 9 -12.02 21.35 -7.54
N LEU A 10 -10.71 21.60 -7.53
CA LEU A 10 -9.70 20.62 -7.95
C LEU A 10 -9.69 19.39 -7.04
N LEU A 11 -9.75 19.56 -5.73
CA LEU A 11 -9.85 18.45 -4.78
C LEU A 11 -11.11 17.63 -5.02
N ALA A 12 -12.27 18.28 -5.14
CA ALA A 12 -13.53 17.62 -5.41
C ALA A 12 -13.52 16.89 -6.76
N ALA A 13 -12.94 17.49 -7.81
CA ALA A 13 -12.79 16.87 -9.12
C ALA A 13 -11.87 15.64 -9.07
N VAL A 14 -10.72 15.72 -8.38
CA VAL A 14 -9.80 14.59 -8.20
C VAL A 14 -10.46 13.45 -7.43
N ILE A 15 -11.16 13.78 -6.35
CA ILE A 15 -11.94 12.82 -5.56
C ILE A 15 -13.00 12.17 -6.46
N TRP A 16 -13.79 12.97 -7.18
CA TRP A 16 -14.85 12.49 -8.07
C TRP A 16 -14.31 11.57 -9.18
N THR A 17 -13.22 11.96 -9.86
CA THR A 17 -12.60 11.12 -10.89
C THR A 17 -12.00 9.85 -10.32
N GLY A 18 -11.52 9.86 -9.07
CA GLY A 18 -11.03 8.66 -8.38
C GLY A 18 -12.12 7.63 -8.05
N PHE A 19 -13.41 8.03 -8.07
CA PHE A 19 -14.56 7.15 -7.85
C PHE A 19 -15.26 6.72 -9.15
N LEU A 20 -14.79 7.15 -10.32
CA LEU A 20 -15.33 6.65 -11.58
C LEU A 20 -14.86 5.20 -11.80
N PRO A 21 -15.78 4.25 -12.04
CA PRO A 21 -15.44 2.85 -12.26
C PRO A 21 -14.87 2.68 -13.67
N THR A 22 -13.62 3.08 -13.86
CA THR A 22 -12.85 2.80 -15.08
C THR A 22 -11.83 1.71 -14.77
N SER A 23 -11.52 0.85 -15.73
CA SER A 23 -10.44 -0.14 -15.59
C SER A 23 -9.14 0.58 -15.25
N ALA A 24 -8.73 0.50 -13.99
CA ALA A 24 -7.53 1.18 -13.50
C ALA A 24 -6.24 0.46 -13.91
N TRP A 25 -6.33 -0.70 -14.59
CA TRP A 25 -5.21 -1.60 -14.87
C TRP A 25 -4.31 -1.80 -13.63
N ALA A 26 -4.94 -1.78 -12.45
CA ALA A 26 -4.24 -1.65 -11.17
C ALA A 26 -3.35 -2.88 -10.89
N ILE A 27 -3.75 -4.03 -11.43
CA ILE A 27 -2.97 -5.27 -11.38
C ILE A 27 -2.19 -5.38 -12.69
N GLN A 28 -0.87 -5.24 -12.61
CA GLN A 28 0.01 -5.40 -13.76
C GLN A 28 0.08 -6.88 -14.18
N SER A 29 -0.43 -7.22 -15.37
CA SER A 29 -0.27 -8.55 -15.93
C SER A 29 1.17 -8.75 -16.43
N HIS A 30 1.82 -9.84 -16.02
CA HIS A 30 3.13 -10.26 -16.54
C HIS A 30 2.97 -11.43 -17.52
N ALA A 31 3.93 -11.60 -18.43
CA ALA A 31 3.92 -12.72 -19.37
C ALA A 31 3.91 -14.05 -18.62
N ALA A 32 2.96 -14.91 -18.99
CA ALA A 32 2.86 -16.25 -18.42
C ALA A 32 3.96 -17.16 -19.03
N PRO A 33 4.47 -18.14 -18.27
CA PRO A 33 4.24 -18.38 -16.83
C PRO A 33 5.32 -17.80 -15.90
N GLU A 34 6.54 -17.55 -16.37
CA GLU A 34 7.69 -17.23 -15.51
C GLU A 34 7.53 -15.87 -14.82
N GLY A 35 6.97 -14.88 -15.53
CA GLY A 35 6.74 -13.54 -14.98
C GLY A 35 5.80 -13.55 -13.79
N LEU A 36 4.74 -14.37 -13.82
CA LEU A 36 3.78 -14.49 -12.72
C LEU A 36 4.42 -15.12 -11.48
N TYR A 37 5.21 -16.20 -11.65
CA TYR A 37 5.87 -16.85 -10.52
C TYR A 37 6.87 -15.93 -9.82
N ILE A 38 7.72 -15.25 -10.60
CA ILE A 38 8.71 -14.31 -10.05
C ILE A 38 8.01 -13.15 -9.37
N HIS A 39 6.92 -12.62 -9.95
CA HIS A 39 6.14 -11.56 -9.34
C HIS A 39 5.54 -11.96 -7.99
N GLN A 40 4.92 -13.14 -7.93
CA GLN A 40 4.34 -13.67 -6.69
C GLN A 40 5.40 -13.92 -5.60
N ILE A 41 6.57 -14.43 -5.98
CA ILE A 41 7.73 -14.54 -5.06
C ILE A 41 8.14 -13.14 -4.57
N GLY A 42 8.14 -12.15 -5.46
CA GLY A 42 8.39 -10.75 -5.14
C GLY A 42 7.49 -10.23 -4.03
N HIS A 43 6.17 -10.46 -4.11
CA HIS A 43 5.24 -10.07 -3.06
C HIS A 43 5.55 -10.72 -1.72
N VAL A 44 5.83 -12.02 -1.71
CA VAL A 44 6.15 -12.75 -0.47
C VAL A 44 7.42 -12.20 0.17
N LEU A 45 8.50 -12.06 -0.62
CA LEU A 45 9.77 -11.55 -0.12
C LEU A 45 9.64 -10.10 0.39
N PHE A 46 8.90 -9.25 -0.33
CA PHE A 46 8.67 -7.88 0.07
C PHE A 46 7.82 -7.81 1.36
N ALA A 47 6.77 -8.64 1.48
CA ALA A 47 5.96 -8.72 2.69
C ALA A 47 6.81 -9.08 3.92
N LEU A 48 7.66 -10.12 3.79
CA LEU A 48 8.57 -10.54 4.85
C LEU A 48 9.56 -9.44 5.22
N ALA A 49 10.13 -8.74 4.23
CA ALA A 49 11.04 -7.62 4.45
C ALA A 49 10.35 -6.48 5.22
N MET A 50 9.12 -6.13 4.84
CA MET A 50 8.35 -5.06 5.47
C MET A 50 7.93 -5.40 6.90
N PHE A 51 7.43 -6.62 7.14
CA PHE A 51 7.12 -7.08 8.50
C PHE A 51 8.38 -7.16 9.37
N GLY A 52 9.49 -7.67 8.82
CA GLY A 52 10.78 -7.68 9.50
C GLY A 52 11.27 -6.28 9.86
N PHE A 53 11.12 -5.31 8.97
CA PHE A 53 11.45 -3.90 9.23
C PHE A 53 10.56 -3.30 10.33
N ALA A 54 9.24 -3.46 10.23
CA ALA A 54 8.30 -3.00 11.25
C ALA A 54 8.56 -3.65 12.62
N TRP A 55 8.89 -4.93 12.64
CA TRP A 55 9.28 -5.69 13.83
C TRP A 55 10.54 -5.11 14.47
N ARG A 56 11.61 -4.88 13.68
CA ARG A 56 12.86 -4.31 14.16
C ARG A 56 12.67 -2.92 14.77
N ILE A 57 11.87 -2.06 14.16
CA ILE A 57 11.56 -0.74 14.73
C ILE A 57 10.87 -0.91 16.09
N ARG A 58 9.83 -1.77 16.17
CA ARG A 58 9.09 -2.03 17.42
C ARG A 58 9.96 -2.56 18.57
N HIS A 59 11.03 -3.29 18.26
CA HIS A 59 11.93 -3.90 19.24
C HIS A 59 13.24 -3.13 19.44
N SER A 60 13.35 -1.93 18.87
CA SER A 60 14.52 -1.06 19.04
C SER A 60 14.14 0.23 19.78
N ARG A 61 15.15 1.02 20.15
CA ARG A 61 14.94 2.37 20.70
C ARG A 61 14.23 3.31 19.72
N LEU A 62 14.23 2.99 18.42
CA LEU A 62 13.54 3.78 17.40
C LEU A 62 12.02 3.85 17.63
N ARG A 63 11.42 2.93 18.39
CA ARG A 63 9.99 2.97 18.72
C ARG A 63 9.57 4.25 19.45
N SER A 64 10.45 4.91 20.20
CA SER A 64 10.11 6.17 20.88
C SER A 64 10.04 7.36 19.92
N GLU A 65 10.68 7.25 18.75
CA GLU A 65 10.72 8.31 17.76
C GLU A 65 9.46 8.27 16.87
N ARG A 66 8.72 9.38 16.84
CA ARG A 66 7.46 9.47 16.10
C ARG A 66 7.65 9.25 14.59
N SER A 67 8.79 9.68 14.03
CA SER A 67 9.12 9.44 12.62
C SER A 67 9.22 7.95 12.28
N TRP A 68 9.89 7.18 13.15
CA TRP A 68 10.04 5.73 13.01
C TRP A 68 8.74 4.97 13.28
N LEU A 69 7.84 5.48 14.14
CA LEU A 69 6.50 4.90 14.28
C LEU A 69 5.70 4.96 12.98
N PHE A 70 5.72 6.09 12.28
CA PHE A 70 5.10 6.20 10.95
C PHE A 70 5.70 5.23 9.94
N MET A 71 7.03 5.08 9.93
CA MET A 71 7.72 4.11 9.08
C MET A 71 7.30 2.66 9.39
N ALA A 72 7.17 2.30 10.67
CA ALA A 72 6.76 0.95 11.07
C ALA A 72 5.30 0.65 10.73
N VAL A 73 4.39 1.62 10.89
CA VAL A 73 2.98 1.46 10.49
C VAL A 73 2.86 1.35 8.98
N GLY A 74 3.54 2.22 8.22
CA GLY A 74 3.54 2.17 6.77
C GLY A 74 4.12 0.86 6.23
N ALA A 75 5.23 0.39 6.79
CA ALA A 75 5.79 -0.92 6.44
C ALA A 75 4.83 -2.07 6.79
N GLY A 76 4.22 -2.07 7.97
CA GLY A 76 3.22 -3.09 8.32
C GLY A 76 2.06 -3.14 7.32
N LEU A 77 1.53 -1.97 6.93
CA LEU A 77 0.48 -1.87 5.91
C LEU A 77 0.95 -2.34 4.54
N LEU A 78 2.17 -2.00 4.10
CA LEU A 78 2.75 -2.53 2.86
C LEU A 78 2.93 -4.05 2.92
N GLY A 79 3.29 -4.61 4.07
CA GLY A 79 3.38 -6.05 4.27
C GLY A 79 2.03 -6.74 4.08
N VAL A 80 0.96 -6.19 4.68
CA VAL A 80 -0.41 -6.68 4.48
C VAL A 80 -0.85 -6.50 3.02
N TRP A 81 -0.56 -5.36 2.41
CA TRP A 81 -0.86 -5.09 1.00
C TRP A 81 -0.19 -6.10 0.06
N ASN A 82 1.03 -6.56 0.33
CA ASN A 82 1.65 -7.58 -0.52
C ASN A 82 0.95 -8.95 -0.42
N GLY A 83 0.45 -9.33 0.75
CA GLY A 83 -0.40 -10.53 0.88
C GLY A 83 -1.74 -10.35 0.15
N TRP A 84 -2.29 -9.15 0.17
CA TRP A 84 -3.50 -8.76 -0.55
C TRP A 84 -3.32 -8.84 -2.07
N ALA A 85 -2.23 -8.27 -2.59
CA ALA A 85 -1.87 -8.30 -4.00
C ALA A 85 -1.58 -9.72 -4.47
N PHE A 86 -0.88 -10.53 -3.68
CA PHE A 86 -0.65 -11.96 -3.96
C PHE A 86 -1.97 -12.69 -4.21
N LEU A 87 -2.96 -12.47 -3.33
CA LEU A 87 -4.27 -13.08 -3.44
C LEU A 87 -5.05 -12.57 -4.65
N GLY A 88 -4.98 -11.27 -4.95
CA GLY A 88 -5.58 -10.69 -6.15
C GLY A 88 -5.01 -11.30 -7.44
N HIS A 89 -3.68 -11.45 -7.52
CA HIS A 89 -3.02 -12.13 -8.64
C HIS A 89 -3.42 -13.61 -8.75
N TYR A 90 -3.56 -14.32 -7.63
CA TYR A 90 -4.07 -15.69 -7.64
C TYR A 90 -5.50 -15.76 -8.17
N PHE A 91 -6.36 -14.81 -7.78
CA PHE A 91 -7.74 -14.76 -8.26
C PHE A 91 -7.89 -14.38 -9.73
N CYS A 92 -6.93 -13.61 -10.26
CA CYS A 92 -6.87 -13.22 -11.67
C CYS A 92 -6.44 -14.35 -12.62
N MET A 93 -6.03 -15.52 -12.10
CA MET A 93 -5.67 -16.67 -12.96
C MET A 93 -6.87 -17.30 -13.69
N GLU A 94 -8.11 -16.93 -13.29
CA GLU A 94 -9.38 -17.32 -13.91
C GLU A 94 -9.51 -18.80 -14.31
N THR A 95 -9.00 -19.71 -13.48
CA THR A 95 -9.12 -21.14 -13.75
C THR A 95 -10.59 -21.60 -13.68
N PRO A 96 -11.00 -22.63 -14.45
CA PRO A 96 -12.38 -23.13 -14.43
C PRO A 96 -12.86 -23.49 -13.02
N TRP A 97 -11.98 -24.13 -12.23
CA TRP A 97 -12.26 -24.44 -10.83
C TRP A 97 -12.55 -23.17 -10.03
N LEU A 98 -11.69 -22.15 -10.11
CA LEU A 98 -11.85 -20.92 -9.33
C LEU A 98 -13.12 -20.16 -9.72
N MET A 99 -13.49 -20.13 -11.00
CA MET A 99 -14.73 -19.52 -11.46
C MET A 99 -15.97 -20.22 -10.89
N THR A 100 -15.96 -21.55 -10.81
CA THR A 100 -17.05 -22.28 -10.13
C THR A 100 -17.14 -21.95 -8.64
N GLN A 101 -15.99 -21.75 -7.97
CA GLN A 101 -15.99 -21.35 -6.57
C GLN A 101 -16.57 -19.93 -6.38
N PHE A 102 -16.22 -18.97 -7.24
CA PHE A 102 -16.77 -17.62 -7.16
C PHE A 102 -18.29 -17.59 -7.41
N ALA A 103 -18.79 -18.41 -8.35
CA ALA A 103 -20.22 -18.51 -8.61
C ALA A 103 -20.99 -19.15 -7.45
N ALA A 104 -20.39 -20.15 -6.79
CA ALA A 104 -21.02 -20.87 -5.68
C ALA A 104 -20.95 -20.12 -4.33
N HIS A 105 -19.95 -19.24 -4.15
CA HIS A 105 -19.65 -18.61 -2.88
C HIS A 105 -19.58 -17.07 -2.98
N PRO A 106 -20.67 -16.35 -2.69
CA PRO A 106 -20.72 -14.89 -2.77
C PRO A 106 -19.66 -14.19 -1.92
N GLY A 107 -19.31 -14.75 -0.76
CA GLY A 107 -18.24 -14.22 0.09
C GLY A 107 -16.86 -14.29 -0.57
N LEU A 108 -16.60 -15.33 -1.36
CA LEU A 108 -15.35 -15.47 -2.11
C LEU A 108 -15.31 -14.51 -3.31
N HIS A 109 -16.45 -14.30 -3.97
CA HIS A 109 -16.59 -13.27 -5.00
C HIS A 109 -16.36 -11.86 -4.44
N LEU A 110 -16.91 -11.55 -3.27
CA LEU A 110 -16.65 -10.28 -2.58
C LEU A 110 -15.18 -10.13 -2.23
N LEU A 111 -14.54 -11.19 -1.71
CA LEU A 111 -13.11 -11.17 -1.41
C LEU A 111 -12.27 -10.90 -2.67
N ARG A 112 -12.62 -11.51 -3.81
CA ARG A 112 -12.00 -11.19 -5.12
C ARG A 112 -12.13 -9.70 -5.45
N SER A 113 -13.35 -9.17 -5.42
CA SER A 113 -13.59 -7.75 -5.74
C SER A 113 -12.85 -6.80 -4.79
N LEU A 114 -12.71 -7.18 -3.51
CA LEU A 114 -11.90 -6.43 -2.56
C LEU A 114 -10.41 -6.48 -2.93
N THR A 115 -9.88 -7.65 -3.31
CA THR A 115 -8.46 -7.76 -3.72
C THR A 115 -8.10 -6.94 -4.96
N GLU A 116 -9.08 -6.61 -5.81
CA GLU A 116 -8.90 -5.70 -6.95
C GLU A 116 -8.72 -4.23 -6.52
N MET A 117 -9.12 -3.87 -5.29
CA MET A 117 -8.97 -2.52 -4.72
C MET A 117 -7.55 -2.29 -4.18
N ASP A 118 -6.56 -2.34 -5.05
CA ASP A 118 -5.13 -2.32 -4.71
C ASP A 118 -4.72 -1.09 -3.85
N HIS A 119 -5.33 0.05 -4.14
CA HIS A 119 -5.05 1.34 -3.47
C HIS A 119 -5.50 1.38 -2.00
N LEU A 120 -6.41 0.49 -1.57
CA LEU A 120 -7.03 0.52 -0.24
C LEU A 120 -5.99 0.44 0.88
N LEU A 121 -4.95 -0.37 0.70
CA LEU A 121 -3.86 -0.52 1.66
C LEU A 121 -2.59 0.20 1.22
N CYS A 122 -2.30 0.22 -0.09
CA CYS A 122 -1.08 0.83 -0.63
C CYS A 122 -1.00 2.34 -0.35
N VAL A 123 -2.08 3.09 -0.59
CA VAL A 123 -2.08 4.56 -0.43
C VAL A 123 -1.91 4.98 1.03
N PRO A 124 -2.65 4.43 2.01
CA PRO A 124 -2.40 4.72 3.42
C PRO A 124 -0.98 4.35 3.86
N ALA A 125 -0.43 3.24 3.35
CA ALA A 125 0.93 2.81 3.67
C ALA A 125 1.98 3.81 3.18
N LEU A 126 1.87 4.25 1.92
CA LEU A 126 2.76 5.27 1.34
C LEU A 126 2.61 6.62 2.04
N LEU A 127 1.40 7.00 2.44
CA LEU A 127 1.17 8.21 3.24
C LEU A 127 1.89 8.13 4.59
N CYS A 128 1.80 7.01 5.30
CA CYS A 128 2.54 6.80 6.55
C CYS A 128 4.06 6.92 6.32
N ILE A 129 4.60 6.28 5.28
CA ILE A 129 6.03 6.38 4.95
C ILE A 129 6.43 7.82 4.64
N TYR A 130 5.65 8.54 3.83
CA TYR A 130 5.88 9.94 3.52
C TYR A 130 5.91 10.82 4.77
N LEU A 131 4.93 10.65 5.67
CA LEU A 131 4.88 11.39 6.93
C LEU A 131 6.07 11.06 7.83
N GLY A 132 6.49 9.80 7.86
CA GLY A 132 7.71 9.36 8.56
C GLY A 132 8.95 10.07 8.04
N LEU A 133 9.21 10.02 6.72
CA LEU A 133 10.35 10.65 6.07
C LEU A 133 10.37 12.19 6.23
N LYS A 134 9.20 12.82 6.04
CA LYS A 134 9.04 14.26 6.26
C LYS A 134 9.42 14.64 7.68
N LYS A 135 9.00 13.84 8.65
CA LYS A 135 9.28 14.09 10.06
C LYS A 135 10.77 13.89 10.40
N MET A 136 11.41 12.84 9.87
CA MET A 136 12.86 12.63 10.05
C MET A 136 13.66 13.83 9.57
N THR A 137 13.25 14.45 8.46
CA THR A 137 13.93 15.63 7.91
C THR A 137 13.83 16.84 8.85
N VAL A 138 12.69 17.03 9.52
CA VAL A 138 12.51 18.10 10.52
C VAL A 138 13.37 17.82 11.75
N GLU A 139 13.28 16.61 12.32
CA GLU A 139 14.05 16.18 13.49
C GLU A 139 15.57 16.31 13.25
N THR A 140 16.04 15.99 12.03
CA THR A 140 17.46 16.11 11.65
C THR A 140 17.92 17.56 11.59
N LYS A 141 17.08 18.48 11.08
CA LYS A 141 17.41 19.92 11.03
C LYS A 141 17.49 20.52 12.43
N GLU A 142 16.56 20.18 13.30
CA GLU A 142 16.54 20.64 14.70
C GLU A 142 17.77 20.16 15.46
N ALA A 143 18.13 18.87 15.33
CA ALA A 143 19.31 18.30 15.96
C ALA A 143 20.64 18.90 15.43
N GLY A 144 20.66 19.33 14.17
CA GLY A 144 21.81 20.03 13.57
C GLY A 144 21.97 21.45 14.10
N SER A 145 20.87 22.19 14.28
CA SER A 145 20.88 23.54 14.84
C SER A 145 21.36 23.55 16.29
N GLN A 146 20.91 22.60 17.11
CA GLN A 146 21.31 22.49 18.53
C GLN A 146 22.79 22.18 18.76
N LYS A 147 23.52 21.71 17.74
CA LYS A 147 24.97 21.45 17.83
C LYS A 147 25.83 22.63 17.39
N ALA A 148 25.23 23.65 16.79
CA ALA A 148 25.91 24.84 16.30
C ALA A 148 25.93 25.99 17.32
N ASP A 149 25.12 25.87 18.40
CA ASP A 149 25.04 26.76 19.55
C ASP A 149 25.84 26.18 20.74
#